data_AF-A0A3M7NYH5-F1
#
_entry.id   AF-A0A3M7NYH5-F1
#
_cell.length_a   1.000
_cell.length_b   1.000
_cell.length_c   1.000
_cell.angle_alpha   90.00
_cell.angle_beta   90.00
_cell.angle_gamma   90.00
#
_symmetry.space_group_name_H-M   'P 1'
#
loop_
_entity.id
_entity.type
_entity.pdbx_description
1 polymer ?
#
loop_
_entity_poly.entity_id
_entity_poly.type
_entity_poly.pdbx_seq_one_letter_code
_entity_poly.pdbx_strand_id
1 'polypeptide(L)'
;MTTLRQRLHISLTCARSKMDLPVNVPVDNPNADTEWNDILRSKGIIPEKPPDPDPIIQEALIEAEKRAHENRLEDKDLDELHELEDDEDEEFLAQYRNKRLAELSALQKASVYGQVYPLQKRDYTRDVTEASKKAFVFVNLTSSLGSNVESRVLSEVWRQASVKYGDIKFCEAKADMCIEGYPERNCPTILVYKDGDIKRQILTLRELNGVKTRLKDLEKVLVEVGAANESDARLKRRDSDEDQDSLPNQKIKSSAGAANDDDDDWD
;
A
#
# COMPACT_ATOMS: atom_id res chain seq x y z
N MET A 1 30.39 102.94 22.96
CA MET A 1 30.71 102.42 21.62
C MET A 1 31.91 101.48 21.75
N THR A 2 31.76 100.28 21.21
CA THR A 2 32.52 99.07 21.56
C THR A 2 33.59 98.82 20.52
N THR A 3 34.87 98.66 20.91
CA THR A 3 35.86 97.95 20.09
C THR A 3 37.11 97.53 20.88
N LEU A 4 37.40 96.23 20.76
CA LEU A 4 38.66 95.50 20.78
C LEU A 4 39.74 95.84 21.83
N ARG A 5 40.07 94.84 22.66
CA ARG A 5 41.43 94.62 23.15
C ARG A 5 41.84 93.15 23.01
N GLN A 6 42.96 92.97 22.31
CA GLN A 6 43.78 91.76 22.27
C GLN A 6 44.24 91.37 23.67
N ARG A 7 44.46 90.06 23.89
CA ARG A 7 45.76 89.55 24.37
C ARG A 7 45.82 88.03 24.30
N LEU A 8 46.92 87.56 23.71
CA LEU A 8 47.48 86.22 23.82
C LEU A 8 47.65 85.81 25.29
N HIS A 9 47.49 84.52 25.58
CA HIS A 9 48.39 83.77 26.46
C HIS A 9 48.47 82.32 25.95
N ILE A 10 49.57 82.02 25.27
CA ILE A 10 50.10 80.67 25.09
C ILE A 10 50.94 80.41 26.35
N SER A 11 50.75 79.28 27.06
CA SER A 11 51.87 78.40 27.43
C SER A 11 51.44 77.20 28.30
N LEU A 12 51.84 76.03 27.80
CA LEU A 12 52.43 74.87 28.48
C LEU A 12 51.61 73.95 29.42
N THR A 13 51.42 72.73 28.89
CA THR A 13 51.74 71.41 29.47
C THR A 13 50.96 70.90 30.67
N CYS A 14 50.28 69.76 30.49
CA CYS A 14 50.80 68.47 30.96
C CYS A 14 50.03 67.31 30.30
N ALA A 15 50.77 66.27 29.92
CA ALA A 15 50.29 65.07 29.29
C ALA A 15 49.46 64.18 30.23
N ARG A 16 48.54 63.39 29.65
CA ARG A 16 48.57 61.90 29.64
C ARG A 16 47.16 61.31 29.57
N SER A 17 46.80 60.74 28.43
CA SER A 17 45.97 59.52 28.37
C SER A 17 46.28 58.78 27.07
N LYS A 18 46.93 57.61 27.20
CA LYS A 18 46.87 56.59 26.15
C LYS A 18 45.41 56.13 26.08
N MET A 19 44.79 56.31 24.93
CA MET A 19 43.59 55.54 24.59
C MET A 19 44.05 54.47 23.63
N ASP A 20 44.07 53.24 24.12
CA ASP A 20 44.27 52.04 23.32
C ASP A 20 43.11 51.95 22.33
N LEU A 21 43.42 52.11 21.05
CA LEU A 21 42.48 51.86 19.96
C LEU A 21 42.23 50.35 19.89
N PRO A 22 40.97 49.89 19.73
CA PRO A 22 40.70 48.47 19.55
C PRO A 22 41.36 48.01 18.24
N VAL A 23 42.33 47.09 18.36
CA VAL A 23 42.99 46.44 17.24
C VAL A 23 41.96 45.55 16.54
N ASN A 24 41.56 45.93 15.34
CA ASN A 24 40.69 45.11 14.51
C ASN A 24 41.53 44.02 13.84
N VAL A 25 41.58 42.84 14.46
CA VAL A 25 42.26 41.66 13.90
C VAL A 25 41.45 41.18 12.69
N PRO A 26 42.07 41.02 11.50
CA PRO A 26 41.38 40.44 10.35
C PRO A 26 40.97 39.00 10.70
N VAL A 27 39.67 38.72 10.73
CA VAL A 27 39.17 37.35 10.88
C VAL A 27 39.26 36.71 9.49
N ASP A 28 40.25 35.84 9.32
CA ASP A 28 40.34 34.97 8.15
C ASP A 28 39.16 33.98 8.19
N ASN A 29 38.11 34.29 7.42
CA ASN A 29 36.90 33.50 7.21
C ASN A 29 36.09 33.10 8.48
N PRO A 30 34.92 33.72 8.75
CA PRO A 30 34.11 33.47 9.96
C PRO A 30 33.59 32.03 10.13
N ASN A 31 33.73 31.20 9.09
CA ASN A 31 33.30 29.80 9.08
C ASN A 31 34.47 28.80 9.12
N ALA A 32 35.71 29.25 9.31
CA ALA A 32 36.85 28.36 9.47
C ALA A 32 36.86 27.74 10.88
N ASP A 33 36.95 26.42 10.96
CA ASP A 33 36.95 25.67 12.22
C ASP A 33 38.39 25.60 12.79
N THR A 34 38.86 26.72 13.33
CA THR A 34 40.13 26.80 14.06
C THR A 34 39.87 26.86 15.56
N GLU A 35 40.77 26.30 16.37
CA GLU A 35 40.68 26.32 17.84
C GLU A 35 40.48 27.76 18.39
N TRP A 36 40.96 28.77 17.67
CA TRP A 36 40.77 30.18 17.99
C TRP A 36 39.32 30.66 17.75
N ASN A 37 38.66 30.22 16.68
CA ASN A 37 37.29 30.61 16.37
C ASN A 37 36.28 30.00 17.36
N ASP A 38 36.52 28.79 17.86
CA ASP A 38 35.65 28.16 18.87
C ASP A 38 35.75 28.86 20.23
N ILE A 39 36.96 29.30 20.60
CA ILE A 39 37.15 30.16 21.77
C ILE A 39 36.38 31.48 21.59
N LEU A 40 36.38 32.08 20.40
CA LEU A 40 35.64 33.31 20.13
C LEU A 40 34.11 33.13 20.12
N ARG A 41 33.60 31.96 19.67
CA ARG A 41 32.18 31.58 19.83
C ARG A 41 31.81 31.43 21.31
N SER A 42 32.65 30.74 22.09
CA SER A 42 32.44 30.56 23.55
C SER A 42 32.44 31.88 24.33
N LYS A 43 33.17 32.89 23.84
CA LYS A 43 33.23 34.24 24.42
C LYS A 43 32.12 35.17 23.92
N GLY A 44 31.24 34.70 23.02
CA GLY A 44 30.09 35.46 22.51
C GLY A 44 30.45 36.56 21.51
N ILE A 45 31.65 36.51 20.92
CA ILE A 45 32.14 37.52 19.96
C ILE A 45 31.67 37.16 18.53
N ILE A 46 31.47 35.87 18.24
CA ILE A 46 30.98 35.34 16.97
C ILE A 46 29.74 34.46 17.26
N PRO A 47 28.70 34.47 16.42
CA PRO A 47 27.53 33.58 16.57
C PRO A 47 27.91 32.09 16.59
N GLU A 48 27.18 31.31 17.39
CA GLU A 48 27.34 29.84 17.44
C GLU A 48 27.01 29.21 16.08
N LYS A 49 27.76 28.16 15.73
CA LYS A 49 27.55 27.42 14.48
C LYS A 49 26.23 26.65 14.58
N PRO A 50 25.41 26.60 13.51
CA PRO A 50 24.26 25.69 13.51
C PRO A 50 24.76 24.26 13.77
N PRO A 51 24.02 23.45 14.57
CA PRO A 51 24.41 22.07 14.81
C PRO A 51 24.51 21.33 13.49
N ASP A 52 25.59 20.57 13.29
CA ASP A 52 25.78 19.78 12.09
C ASP A 52 24.61 18.77 11.97
N PRO A 53 23.99 18.64 10.78
CA PRO A 53 22.82 17.78 10.59
C PRO A 53 23.15 16.28 10.57
N ASP A 54 24.43 15.93 10.57
CA ASP A 54 24.96 14.58 10.40
C ASP A 54 24.44 13.52 11.40
N PRO A 55 24.33 13.77 12.73
CA PRO A 55 23.84 12.74 13.66
C PRO A 55 22.37 12.39 13.41
N ILE A 56 21.54 13.36 13.01
CA ILE A 56 20.12 13.14 12.71
C ILE A 56 19.98 12.34 11.40
N ILE A 57 20.82 12.64 10.41
CA ILE A 57 20.83 11.92 9.13
C ILE A 57 21.34 10.48 9.31
N GLN A 58 22.36 10.27 10.15
CA GLN A 58 22.89 8.95 10.45
C GLN A 58 21.88 8.08 11.20
N GLU A 59 21.20 8.63 12.21
CA GLU A 59 20.15 7.92 12.93
C GLU A 59 18.98 7.54 12.01
N ALA A 60 18.55 8.48 11.16
CA ALA A 60 17.51 8.22 10.16
C ALA A 60 17.93 7.14 9.14
N LEU A 61 19.20 7.08 8.76
CA LEU A 61 19.71 6.08 7.83
C LEU A 61 19.76 4.68 8.45
N ILE A 62 20.20 4.57 9.70
CA ILE A 62 20.20 3.32 10.47
C ILE A 62 18.77 2.83 10.70
N GLU A 63 17.84 3.73 11.00
CA GLU A 63 16.44 3.38 11.16
C GLU A 63 15.79 2.95 9.83
N ALA A 64 16.15 3.61 8.73
CA ALA A 64 15.71 3.20 7.39
C ALA A 64 16.24 1.81 7.02
N GLU A 65 17.50 1.50 7.35
CA GLU A 65 18.11 0.19 7.12
C GLU A 65 17.42 -0.91 7.95
N LYS A 66 17.14 -0.65 9.24
CA LYS A 66 16.37 -1.58 10.09
C LYS A 66 14.96 -1.81 9.56
N ARG A 67 14.26 -0.74 9.16
CA ARG A 67 12.92 -0.84 8.59
C ARG A 67 12.93 -1.57 7.25
N ALA A 68 13.96 -1.38 6.43
CA ALA A 68 14.14 -2.14 5.20
C ALA A 68 14.42 -3.62 5.48
N HIS A 69 15.18 -3.93 6.53
CA HIS A 69 15.43 -5.29 6.98
C HIS A 69 14.14 -5.98 7.47
N GLU A 70 13.33 -5.29 8.28
CA GLU A 70 12.03 -5.79 8.77
C GLU A 70 11.02 -6.00 7.63
N ASN A 71 10.92 -5.02 6.71
CA ASN A 71 9.99 -5.10 5.57
C ASN A 71 10.43 -6.14 4.53
N ARG A 72 11.70 -6.58 4.51
CA ARG A 72 12.20 -7.59 3.55
C ARG A 72 11.46 -8.93 3.68
N LEU A 73 10.94 -9.23 4.86
CA LEU A 73 10.22 -10.47 5.09
C LEU A 73 8.72 -10.33 4.79
N GLU A 74 8.14 -9.12 4.80
CA GLU A 74 6.68 -8.87 4.70
C GLU A 74 6.03 -9.31 3.38
N ASP A 75 6.81 -9.61 2.36
CA ASP A 75 6.31 -10.14 1.08
C ASP A 75 6.61 -11.63 0.88
N LYS A 76 7.31 -12.28 1.82
CA LYS A 76 7.74 -13.66 1.70
C LYS A 76 6.70 -14.66 2.21
N ASP A 77 6.58 -15.77 1.50
CA ASP A 77 5.71 -16.89 1.88
C ASP A 77 6.39 -17.85 2.87
N LEU A 78 5.61 -18.75 3.50
CA LEU A 78 6.13 -19.70 4.51
C LEU A 78 7.25 -20.60 3.98
N ASP A 79 7.17 -20.98 2.70
CA ASP A 79 8.18 -21.81 2.05
C ASP A 79 9.48 -21.02 1.80
N GLU A 80 9.37 -19.76 1.37
CA GLU A 80 10.53 -18.87 1.15
C GLU A 80 11.25 -18.51 2.46
N LEU A 81 10.52 -18.44 3.58
CA LEU A 81 11.11 -18.27 4.92
C LEU A 81 11.94 -19.46 5.35
N HIS A 82 11.54 -20.67 4.96
CA HIS A 82 12.27 -21.88 5.32
C HIS A 82 13.62 -21.95 4.60
N GLU A 83 13.72 -21.39 3.39
CA GLU A 83 15.00 -21.29 2.67
C GLU A 83 15.99 -20.30 3.34
N LEU A 84 15.49 -19.33 4.11
CA LEU A 84 16.30 -18.32 4.81
C LEU A 84 16.71 -18.75 6.23
N GLU A 85 16.32 -19.95 6.66
CA GLU A 85 16.64 -20.50 7.98
C GLU A 85 18.15 -20.73 8.17
N ASP A 86 18.92 -20.87 7.09
CA ASP A 86 20.38 -21.01 7.12
C ASP A 86 21.13 -19.67 7.26
N ASP A 87 20.48 -18.54 6.94
CA ASP A 87 21.11 -17.21 6.85
C ASP A 87 20.76 -16.27 8.02
N GLU A 88 19.65 -16.51 8.74
CA GLU A 88 19.12 -15.60 9.77
C GLU A 88 19.02 -16.25 11.18
N ASP A 89 18.96 -15.41 12.21
CA ASP A 89 18.85 -15.84 13.61
C ASP A 89 17.52 -16.59 13.87
N GLU A 90 17.61 -17.76 14.49
CA GLU A 90 16.47 -18.66 14.77
C GLU A 90 15.34 -17.97 15.56
N GLU A 91 15.69 -17.06 16.48
CA GLU A 91 14.73 -16.31 17.30
C GLU A 91 13.92 -15.29 16.48
N PHE A 92 14.54 -14.64 15.48
CA PHE A 92 13.88 -13.68 14.58
C PHE A 92 12.94 -14.41 13.62
N LEU A 93 13.40 -15.52 13.04
CA LEU A 93 12.60 -16.35 12.14
C LEU A 93 11.38 -16.95 12.86
N ALA A 94 11.54 -17.40 14.11
CA ALA A 94 10.45 -17.94 14.92
C ALA A 94 9.36 -16.90 15.23
N GLN A 95 9.75 -15.66 15.56
CA GLN A 95 8.78 -14.58 15.78
C GLN A 95 7.99 -14.27 14.51
N TYR A 96 8.66 -14.25 13.35
CA TYR A 96 8.00 -13.98 12.08
C TYR A 96 7.08 -15.13 11.63
N ARG A 97 7.52 -16.39 11.78
CA ARG A 97 6.66 -17.58 11.56
C ARG A 97 5.40 -17.50 12.43
N ASN A 98 5.54 -17.18 13.72
CA ASN A 98 4.40 -17.04 14.62
C ASN A 98 3.47 -15.89 14.23
N LYS A 99 4.01 -14.73 13.81
CA LYS A 99 3.23 -13.59 13.32
C LYS A 99 2.40 -14.00 12.09
N ARG A 100 3.01 -14.65 11.10
CA ARG A 100 2.32 -15.13 9.90
C ARG A 100 1.27 -16.20 10.18
N LEU A 101 1.59 -17.16 11.04
CA LEU A 101 0.62 -18.17 11.46
C LEU A 101 -0.60 -17.53 12.14
N ALA A 102 -0.37 -16.50 12.96
CA ALA A 102 -1.44 -15.76 13.62
C ALA A 102 -2.33 -15.03 12.60
N GLU A 103 -1.73 -14.34 11.61
CA GLU A 103 -2.45 -13.67 10.52
C GLU A 103 -3.30 -14.64 9.70
N LEU A 104 -2.74 -15.78 9.28
CA LEU A 104 -3.46 -16.84 8.57
C LEU A 104 -4.61 -17.39 9.42
N SER A 105 -4.37 -17.64 10.71
CA SER A 105 -5.41 -18.12 11.62
C SER A 105 -6.54 -17.09 11.79
N ALA A 106 -6.22 -15.80 11.77
CA ALA A 106 -7.20 -14.72 11.88
C ALA A 106 -8.04 -14.63 10.61
N LEU A 107 -7.43 -14.70 9.43
CA LEU A 107 -8.13 -14.75 8.14
C LEU A 107 -9.04 -15.96 8.04
N GLN A 108 -8.57 -17.14 8.47
CA GLN A 108 -9.39 -18.36 8.47
C GLN A 108 -10.60 -18.24 9.41
N LYS A 109 -10.44 -17.60 10.57
CA LYS A 109 -11.56 -17.32 11.49
C LYS A 109 -12.52 -16.27 10.93
N ALA A 110 -12.00 -15.28 10.20
CA ALA A 110 -12.81 -14.26 9.55
C ALA A 110 -13.56 -14.80 8.32
N SER A 111 -13.11 -15.93 7.75
CA SER A 111 -13.66 -16.55 6.56
C SER A 111 -15.03 -17.21 6.79
N VAL A 112 -16.08 -16.41 6.94
CA VAL A 112 -17.45 -16.84 7.25
C VAL A 112 -18.34 -16.93 5.99
N TYR A 113 -18.05 -16.14 4.96
CA TYR A 113 -18.98 -15.81 3.88
C TYR A 113 -18.71 -16.53 2.55
N GLY A 114 -18.00 -17.65 2.51
CA GLY A 114 -17.43 -18.33 1.32
C GLY A 114 -18.37 -18.76 0.16
N GLN A 115 -19.47 -18.05 -0.10
CA GLN A 115 -20.45 -18.24 -1.14
C GLN A 115 -21.12 -16.90 -1.52
N VAL A 116 -21.81 -16.85 -2.65
CA VAL A 116 -22.61 -15.69 -3.05
C VAL A 116 -24.00 -15.74 -2.41
N TYR A 117 -24.39 -14.66 -1.71
CA TYR A 117 -25.69 -14.55 -1.07
C TYR A 117 -26.69 -13.81 -1.97
N PRO A 118 -27.86 -14.39 -2.28
CA PRO A 118 -28.90 -13.68 -3.01
C PRO A 118 -29.48 -12.57 -2.12
N LEU A 119 -29.59 -11.36 -2.65
CA LEU A 119 -30.05 -10.18 -1.91
C LEU A 119 -31.41 -9.69 -2.43
N GLN A 120 -32.30 -9.33 -1.50
CA GLN A 120 -33.60 -8.72 -1.77
C GLN A 120 -33.70 -7.36 -1.10
N LYS A 121 -34.61 -6.50 -1.59
CA LYS A 121 -34.84 -5.16 -1.03
C LYS A 121 -35.14 -5.17 0.48
N ARG A 122 -35.93 -6.14 0.96
CA ARG A 122 -36.32 -6.26 2.37
C ARG A 122 -35.15 -6.58 3.30
N ASP A 123 -34.20 -7.37 2.82
CA ASP A 123 -33.05 -7.82 3.58
C ASP A 123 -31.84 -6.88 3.46
N TYR A 124 -31.94 -5.83 2.64
CA TYR A 124 -30.84 -4.91 2.34
C TYR A 124 -30.18 -4.33 3.60
N THR A 125 -30.98 -3.83 4.54
CA THR A 125 -30.46 -3.23 5.78
C THR A 125 -29.68 -4.23 6.63
N ARG A 126 -30.18 -5.46 6.77
CA ARG A 126 -29.52 -6.50 7.58
C ARG A 126 -28.27 -7.02 6.86
N ASP A 127 -28.42 -7.38 5.60
CA ASP A 127 -27.41 -8.15 4.89
C ASP A 127 -26.33 -7.28 4.26
N VAL A 128 -26.58 -5.98 4.08
CA VAL A 128 -25.61 -4.99 3.60
C VAL A 128 -25.22 -4.03 4.72
N THR A 129 -26.14 -3.20 5.22
CA THR A 129 -25.79 -2.12 6.15
C THR A 129 -25.26 -2.64 7.49
N GLU A 130 -25.95 -3.58 8.13
CA GLU A 130 -25.50 -4.14 9.42
C GLU A 130 -24.28 -5.05 9.27
N ALA A 131 -24.26 -5.90 8.23
CA ALA A 131 -23.11 -6.75 7.93
C ALA A 131 -21.85 -5.94 7.62
N SER A 132 -21.98 -4.77 6.98
CA SER A 132 -20.84 -3.91 6.61
C SER A 132 -20.06 -3.36 7.82
N LYS A 133 -20.67 -3.34 9.01
CA LYS A 133 -19.98 -2.96 10.26
C LYS A 133 -18.99 -4.03 10.74
N LYS A 134 -19.16 -5.27 10.30
CA LYS A 134 -18.32 -6.41 10.71
C LYS A 134 -17.29 -6.75 9.64
N ALA A 135 -17.70 -6.78 8.37
CA ALA A 135 -16.88 -7.16 7.24
C ALA A 135 -17.14 -6.24 6.04
N PHE A 136 -16.29 -6.31 5.00
CA PHE A 136 -16.61 -5.66 3.73
C PHE A 136 -17.76 -6.39 3.05
N VAL A 137 -18.71 -5.64 2.50
CA VAL A 137 -19.84 -6.19 1.75
C VAL A 137 -19.81 -5.69 0.33
N PHE A 138 -19.71 -6.62 -0.62
CA PHE A 138 -19.72 -6.36 -2.04
C PHE A 138 -21.07 -6.78 -2.62
N VAL A 139 -21.79 -5.86 -3.24
CA VAL A 139 -23.09 -6.12 -3.85
C VAL A 139 -22.98 -6.00 -5.36
N ASN A 140 -23.30 -7.07 -6.07
CA ASN A 140 -23.44 -7.08 -7.53
C ASN A 140 -24.93 -6.94 -7.90
N LEU A 141 -25.28 -5.83 -8.54
CA LEU A 141 -26.60 -5.60 -9.13
C LEU A 141 -26.58 -6.01 -10.60
N THR A 142 -27.28 -7.09 -10.93
CA THR A 142 -27.35 -7.66 -12.28
C THR A 142 -28.58 -7.18 -13.05
N SER A 143 -28.49 -7.16 -14.38
CA SER A 143 -29.64 -6.87 -15.25
C SER A 143 -30.73 -7.96 -15.12
N SER A 144 -31.99 -7.54 -15.11
CA SER A 144 -33.14 -8.45 -15.01
C SER A 144 -33.50 -9.08 -16.36
N LEU A 145 -33.16 -8.40 -17.47
CA LEU A 145 -33.48 -8.83 -18.83
C LEU A 145 -32.68 -10.05 -19.32
N GLY A 146 -31.60 -10.42 -18.62
CA GLY A 146 -30.78 -11.60 -18.96
C GLY A 146 -29.99 -11.51 -20.26
N SER A 147 -30.20 -10.45 -21.07
CA SER A 147 -29.48 -10.19 -22.31
C SER A 147 -28.12 -9.52 -22.11
N ASN A 148 -27.84 -9.02 -20.90
CA ASN A 148 -26.62 -8.31 -20.58
C ASN A 148 -25.47 -9.31 -20.34
N VAL A 149 -24.55 -9.37 -21.30
CA VAL A 149 -23.37 -10.27 -21.25
C VAL A 149 -22.44 -9.90 -20.10
N GLU A 150 -22.24 -8.60 -19.81
CA GLU A 150 -21.39 -8.14 -18.72
C GLU A 150 -21.89 -8.65 -17.37
N SER A 151 -23.20 -8.59 -17.12
CA SER A 151 -23.78 -9.12 -15.87
C SER A 151 -23.48 -10.60 -15.68
N ARG A 152 -23.55 -11.40 -16.75
CA ARG A 152 -23.24 -12.84 -16.70
C ARG A 152 -21.77 -13.09 -16.40
N VAL A 153 -20.86 -12.38 -17.07
CA VAL A 153 -19.41 -12.48 -16.83
C VAL A 153 -19.09 -12.12 -15.38
N LEU A 154 -19.65 -11.02 -14.89
CA LEU A 154 -19.40 -10.61 -13.51
C LEU A 154 -19.92 -11.63 -12.51
N SER A 155 -21.14 -12.18 -12.67
CA SER A 155 -21.67 -13.21 -11.77
C SER A 155 -20.80 -14.48 -11.72
N GLU A 156 -20.10 -14.83 -12.79
CA GLU A 156 -19.15 -15.95 -12.80
C GLU A 156 -17.89 -15.62 -11.99
N VAL A 157 -17.28 -14.47 -12.25
CA VAL A 157 -16.12 -13.97 -11.48
C VAL A 157 -16.48 -13.80 -10.00
N TRP A 158 -17.71 -13.36 -9.71
CA TRP A 158 -18.23 -13.17 -8.35
C TRP A 158 -18.24 -14.46 -7.54
N ARG A 159 -18.65 -15.58 -8.17
CA ARG A 159 -18.63 -16.90 -7.53
C ARG A 159 -17.20 -17.32 -7.21
N GLN A 160 -16.27 -17.17 -8.15
CA GLN A 160 -14.86 -17.48 -7.92
C GLN A 160 -14.27 -16.65 -6.78
N ALA A 161 -14.56 -15.34 -6.77
CA ALA A 161 -14.12 -14.43 -5.72
C ALA A 161 -14.68 -14.80 -4.34
N SER A 162 -15.96 -15.17 -4.26
CA SER A 162 -16.60 -15.54 -2.99
C SER A 162 -15.95 -16.75 -2.32
N VAL A 163 -15.48 -17.73 -3.10
CA VAL A 163 -14.80 -18.91 -2.57
C VAL A 163 -13.37 -18.56 -2.12
N LYS A 164 -12.70 -17.67 -2.84
CA LYS A 164 -11.32 -17.25 -2.55
C LYS A 164 -11.21 -16.29 -1.36
N TYR A 165 -12.18 -15.38 -1.22
CA TYR A 165 -12.22 -14.32 -0.21
C TYR A 165 -13.39 -14.53 0.75
N GLY A 166 -13.35 -15.59 1.55
CA GLY A 166 -14.44 -15.93 2.47
C GLY A 166 -14.60 -14.95 3.65
N ASP A 167 -13.64 -14.08 3.88
CA ASP A 167 -13.69 -12.97 4.85
C ASP A 167 -14.54 -11.79 4.37
N ILE A 168 -14.83 -11.72 3.07
CA ILE A 168 -15.61 -10.68 2.43
C ILE A 168 -16.99 -11.24 2.08
N LYS A 169 -18.05 -10.48 2.36
CA LYS A 169 -19.42 -10.89 2.05
C LYS A 169 -19.78 -10.48 0.62
N PHE A 170 -19.98 -11.46 -0.24
CA PHE A 170 -20.46 -11.24 -1.61
C PHE A 170 -21.97 -11.45 -1.72
N CYS A 171 -22.67 -10.41 -2.16
CA CYS A 171 -24.11 -10.42 -2.38
C CYS A 171 -24.41 -10.21 -3.87
N GLU A 172 -25.48 -10.82 -4.36
CA GLU A 172 -25.96 -10.64 -5.74
C GLU A 172 -27.47 -10.40 -5.73
N ALA A 173 -27.93 -9.38 -6.44
CA ALA A 173 -29.36 -9.09 -6.62
C ALA A 173 -29.66 -8.69 -8.05
N LYS A 174 -30.89 -8.97 -8.50
CA LYS A 174 -31.42 -8.34 -9.70
C LYS A 174 -31.70 -6.87 -9.41
N ALA A 175 -31.23 -5.98 -10.27
CA ALA A 175 -31.33 -4.54 -10.05
C ALA A 175 -32.78 -4.09 -9.81
N ASP A 176 -33.73 -4.54 -10.62
CA ASP A 176 -35.15 -4.19 -10.53
C ASP A 176 -35.82 -4.67 -9.22
N MET A 177 -35.37 -5.81 -8.68
CA MET A 177 -35.90 -6.37 -7.43
C MET A 177 -35.34 -5.67 -6.19
N CYS A 178 -34.16 -5.06 -6.31
CA CYS A 178 -33.49 -4.38 -5.20
C CYS A 178 -33.85 -2.88 -5.19
N ILE A 179 -33.86 -2.25 -6.35
CA ILE A 179 -34.08 -0.83 -6.56
C ILE A 179 -35.10 -0.65 -7.69
N GLU A 180 -36.27 -0.13 -7.34
CA GLU A 180 -37.36 0.10 -8.30
C GLU A 180 -36.94 1.10 -9.38
N GLY A 181 -37.07 0.71 -10.65
CA GLY A 181 -36.76 1.59 -11.79
C GLY A 181 -35.27 1.84 -12.02
N TYR A 182 -34.38 0.97 -11.51
CA TYR A 182 -32.94 1.10 -11.76
C TYR A 182 -32.62 0.99 -13.26
N PRO A 183 -31.83 1.91 -13.85
CA PRO A 183 -31.53 1.88 -15.27
C PRO A 183 -30.75 0.63 -15.70
N GLU A 184 -31.34 -0.19 -16.59
CA GLU A 184 -30.73 -1.38 -17.21
C GLU A 184 -29.34 -1.11 -17.81
N ARG A 185 -29.13 0.08 -18.41
CA ARG A 185 -27.86 0.49 -19.01
C ARG A 185 -26.71 0.63 -18.02
N ASN A 186 -27.01 0.76 -16.73
CA ASN A 186 -26.00 0.86 -15.67
C ASN A 186 -25.62 -0.52 -15.11
N CYS A 187 -26.31 -1.59 -15.52
CA CYS A 187 -26.03 -2.94 -15.09
C CYS A 187 -24.88 -3.56 -15.91
N PRO A 188 -23.99 -4.36 -15.29
CA PRO A 188 -23.94 -4.63 -13.85
C PRO A 188 -23.41 -3.43 -13.05
N THR A 189 -23.83 -3.28 -11.80
CA THR A 189 -23.29 -2.27 -10.87
C THR A 189 -22.72 -2.96 -9.65
N ILE A 190 -21.48 -2.61 -9.30
CA ILE A 190 -20.83 -3.06 -8.07
C ILE A 190 -20.93 -1.95 -7.03
N LEU A 191 -21.45 -2.29 -5.86
CA LEU A 191 -21.49 -1.41 -4.69
C LEU A 191 -20.67 -2.04 -3.57
N VAL A 192 -19.73 -1.27 -3.02
CA VAL A 192 -18.88 -1.72 -1.92
C VAL A 192 -19.24 -0.95 -0.65
N TYR A 193 -19.60 -1.68 0.39
CA TYR A 193 -19.99 -1.14 1.68
C TYR A 193 -18.99 -1.52 2.77
N LYS A 194 -18.71 -0.57 3.65
CA LYS A 194 -17.94 -0.77 4.89
C LYS A 194 -18.38 0.24 5.93
N ASP A 195 -18.62 -0.24 7.15
CA ASP A 195 -19.04 0.55 8.32
C ASP A 195 -20.37 1.32 8.14
N GLY A 196 -21.25 0.83 7.26
CA GLY A 196 -22.55 1.45 6.95
C GLY A 196 -22.53 2.38 5.73
N ASP A 197 -21.34 2.76 5.26
CA ASP A 197 -21.16 3.71 4.16
C ASP A 197 -20.75 3.03 2.85
N ILE A 198 -21.08 3.66 1.73
CA ILE A 198 -20.61 3.26 0.40
C ILE A 198 -19.17 3.76 0.24
N LYS A 199 -18.22 2.84 0.08
CA LYS A 199 -16.81 3.15 -0.17
C LYS A 199 -16.52 3.35 -1.65
N ARG A 200 -17.09 2.50 -2.49
CA ARG A 200 -16.90 2.54 -3.95
C ARG A 200 -18.18 2.11 -4.66
N GLN A 201 -18.44 2.77 -5.78
CA GLN A 201 -19.48 2.41 -6.72
C GLN A 201 -18.84 2.34 -8.10
N ILE A 202 -19.08 1.23 -8.80
CA ILE A 202 -18.61 1.01 -10.18
C ILE A 202 -19.83 0.70 -11.03
N LEU A 203 -20.08 1.54 -12.02
CA LEU A 203 -21.17 1.38 -12.98
C LEU A 203 -20.65 0.67 -14.22
N THR A 204 -21.33 -0.38 -14.68
CA THR A 204 -20.91 -1.24 -15.80
C THR A 204 -19.54 -1.88 -15.58
N LEU A 205 -19.11 -2.75 -16.50
CA LEU A 205 -17.75 -3.31 -16.45
C LEU A 205 -16.71 -2.45 -17.17
N ARG A 206 -17.04 -1.23 -17.59
CA ARG A 206 -16.12 -0.38 -18.36
C ARG A 206 -14.80 -0.11 -17.63
N GLU A 207 -14.85 0.07 -16.31
CA GLU A 207 -13.66 0.24 -15.46
C GLU A 207 -12.88 -1.07 -15.26
N LEU A 208 -13.52 -2.22 -15.48
CA LEU A 208 -12.99 -3.57 -15.22
C LEU A 208 -12.76 -4.37 -16.52
N ASN A 209 -12.32 -3.71 -17.60
CA ASN A 209 -12.03 -4.38 -18.89
C ASN A 209 -13.26 -4.96 -19.62
N GLY A 210 -14.46 -4.50 -19.26
CA GLY A 210 -15.71 -4.83 -19.94
C GLY A 210 -16.04 -6.32 -19.92
N VAL A 211 -16.43 -6.87 -21.06
CA VAL A 211 -16.77 -8.30 -21.22
C VAL A 211 -15.56 -9.23 -20.94
N LYS A 212 -14.34 -8.70 -20.93
CA LYS A 212 -13.12 -9.45 -20.62
C LYS A 212 -12.69 -9.36 -19.15
N THR A 213 -13.58 -8.91 -18.26
CA THR A 213 -13.32 -8.87 -16.81
C THR A 213 -12.87 -10.24 -16.32
N ARG A 214 -11.71 -10.30 -15.67
CA ARG A 214 -11.23 -11.51 -14.99
C ARG A 214 -11.17 -11.30 -13.48
N LEU A 215 -10.93 -12.39 -12.73
CA LEU A 215 -10.72 -12.32 -11.29
C LEU A 215 -9.64 -11.30 -10.89
N LYS A 216 -8.54 -11.20 -11.65
CA LYS A 216 -7.47 -10.21 -11.44
C LYS A 216 -7.97 -8.77 -11.43
N ASP A 217 -8.97 -8.44 -12.25
CA ASP A 217 -9.50 -7.08 -12.34
C ASP A 217 -10.36 -6.75 -11.11
N LEU A 218 -11.12 -7.72 -10.61
CA LEU A 218 -11.85 -7.57 -9.35
C LEU A 218 -10.89 -7.50 -8.14
N GLU A 219 -9.80 -8.25 -8.16
CA GLU A 219 -8.76 -8.22 -7.11
C GLU A 219 -8.10 -6.84 -6.98
N LYS A 220 -7.88 -6.14 -8.08
CA LYS A 220 -7.42 -4.74 -8.05
C LYS A 220 -8.40 -3.84 -7.31
N VAL A 221 -9.71 -4.03 -7.51
CA VAL A 221 -10.74 -3.27 -6.78
C VAL A 221 -10.74 -3.61 -5.29
N LEU A 222 -10.52 -4.89 -4.93
CA LEU A 222 -10.44 -5.31 -3.53
C LEU A 222 -9.27 -4.60 -2.82
N VAL A 223 -8.13 -4.49 -3.49
CA VAL A 223 -6.95 -3.77 -2.99
C VAL A 223 -7.20 -2.26 -2.93
N GLU A 224 -7.75 -1.65 -3.99
CA GLU A 224 -8.05 -0.20 -4.04
C GLU A 224 -8.97 0.24 -2.89
N VAL A 225 -9.94 -0.58 -2.52
CA VAL A 225 -10.88 -0.29 -1.42
C VAL A 225 -10.32 -0.65 -0.04
N GLY A 226 -9.17 -1.34 0.01
CA GLY A 226 -8.56 -1.84 1.25
C GLY A 226 -9.30 -3.04 1.86
N ALA A 227 -10.03 -3.80 1.04
CA ALA A 227 -10.68 -5.04 1.45
C ALA A 227 -9.71 -6.23 1.44
N ALA A 228 -8.65 -6.16 0.63
CA ALA A 228 -7.51 -7.07 0.65
C ALA A 228 -6.21 -6.26 0.74
N ASN A 229 -5.19 -6.82 1.40
CA ASN A 229 -3.87 -6.19 1.46
C ASN A 229 -3.09 -6.45 0.17
N GLU A 230 -2.20 -5.54 -0.22
CA GLU A 230 -1.33 -5.71 -1.40
C GLU A 230 -0.44 -6.96 -1.28
N SER A 231 0.01 -7.29 -0.08
CA SER A 231 0.84 -8.46 0.26
C SER A 231 0.02 -9.71 0.60
N ASP A 232 -1.29 -9.73 0.33
CA ASP A 232 -2.12 -10.91 0.58
C ASP A 232 -1.66 -12.08 -0.31
N ALA A 233 -1.26 -13.19 0.31
CA ALA A 233 -0.81 -14.40 -0.40
C ALA A 233 -1.86 -14.94 -1.37
N ARG A 234 -3.15 -14.63 -1.16
CA ARG A 234 -4.23 -15.01 -2.08
C ARG A 234 -4.11 -14.30 -3.43
N LEU A 235 -3.54 -13.10 -3.50
CA LEU A 235 -3.38 -12.35 -4.75
C LEU A 235 -2.30 -12.97 -5.66
N LYS A 236 -1.26 -13.56 -5.07
CA LYS A 236 -0.25 -14.30 -5.81
C LYS A 236 -0.91 -15.52 -6.45
N ARG A 237 -0.91 -15.58 -7.78
CA ARG A 237 -1.29 -16.82 -8.47
C ARG A 237 -0.19 -17.83 -8.18
N ARG A 238 -0.56 -19.04 -7.77
CA ARG A 238 0.27 -20.21 -8.07
C ARG A 238 0.41 -20.21 -9.59
N ASP A 239 1.63 -20.06 -10.10
CA ASP A 239 1.94 -19.98 -11.55
C ASP A 239 1.52 -21.23 -12.36
N SER A 240 0.80 -22.18 -11.79
CA SER A 240 0.36 -23.42 -12.46
C SER A 240 -0.80 -23.26 -13.44
N ASP A 241 -1.54 -22.14 -13.40
CA ASP A 241 -2.83 -22.03 -14.10
C ASP A 241 -2.79 -21.16 -15.37
N GLU A 242 -1.64 -20.57 -15.73
CA GLU A 242 -1.53 -19.71 -16.93
C GLU A 242 -1.15 -20.45 -18.22
N ASP A 243 -0.79 -21.74 -18.16
CA ASP A 243 -0.38 -22.54 -19.33
C ASP A 243 -1.45 -23.45 -19.94
N GLN A 244 -2.74 -23.32 -19.57
CA GLN A 244 -3.82 -24.14 -20.14
C GLN A 244 -4.58 -23.50 -21.32
N ASP A 245 -4.33 -22.22 -21.64
CA ASP A 245 -4.98 -21.54 -22.78
C ASP A 245 -4.21 -21.67 -24.11
N SER A 246 -3.10 -22.43 -24.15
CA SER A 246 -2.34 -22.73 -25.37
C SER A 246 -2.67 -24.12 -25.92
N LEU A 247 -3.91 -24.31 -26.39
CA LEU A 247 -4.30 -25.52 -27.12
C LEU A 247 -3.37 -25.75 -28.33
N PRO A 248 -2.60 -26.87 -28.39
CA PRO A 248 -1.95 -27.27 -29.63
C PRO A 248 -3.02 -27.85 -30.55
N ASN A 249 -3.26 -27.17 -31.66
CA ASN A 249 -4.09 -27.61 -32.78
C ASN A 249 -3.71 -29.04 -33.22
N GLN A 250 -4.39 -30.07 -32.71
CA GLN A 250 -4.21 -31.45 -33.15
C GLN A 250 -4.78 -31.58 -34.56
N LYS A 251 -3.88 -31.53 -35.55
CA LYS A 251 -4.15 -31.99 -36.91
C LYS A 251 -4.57 -33.45 -36.86
N ILE A 252 -5.84 -33.68 -37.16
CA ILE A 252 -6.39 -34.99 -37.54
C ILE A 252 -5.59 -35.50 -38.74
N LYS A 253 -4.68 -36.45 -38.50
CA LYS A 253 -4.12 -37.30 -39.56
C LYS A 253 -4.78 -38.66 -39.45
N SER A 254 -5.70 -38.91 -40.36
CA SER A 254 -6.17 -40.24 -40.71
C SER A 254 -5.00 -41.07 -41.25
N SER A 255 -4.64 -42.16 -40.58
CA SER A 255 -3.88 -43.25 -41.19
C SER A 255 -4.53 -44.57 -40.82
N ALA A 256 -4.97 -45.26 -41.86
CA ALA A 256 -5.58 -46.57 -41.84
C ALA A 256 -4.60 -47.66 -41.36
N GLY A 257 -5.17 -48.65 -40.67
CA GLY A 257 -4.78 -50.06 -40.74
C GLY A 257 -3.48 -50.48 -40.03
N ALA A 258 -3.64 -51.15 -38.89
CA ALA A 258 -3.01 -52.45 -38.62
C ALA A 258 -3.66 -53.06 -37.37
N ALA A 259 -4.20 -54.26 -37.53
CA ALA A 259 -4.64 -55.12 -36.46
C ALA A 259 -3.44 -55.59 -35.62
N ASN A 260 -3.66 -55.75 -34.32
CA ASN A 260 -3.26 -56.93 -33.56
C ASN A 260 -4.05 -56.93 -32.25
N ASP A 261 -4.88 -57.96 -32.10
CA ASP A 261 -5.24 -58.53 -30.81
C ASP A 261 -3.95 -58.93 -30.10
N ASP A 262 -3.79 -58.51 -28.85
CA ASP A 262 -3.12 -59.34 -27.87
C ASP A 262 -3.72 -59.03 -26.49
N ASP A 263 -4.10 -60.12 -25.85
CA ASP A 263 -4.75 -60.26 -24.57
C ASP A 263 -3.90 -59.69 -23.43
N ASP A 264 -4.52 -59.16 -22.37
CA ASP A 264 -4.08 -59.43 -21.00
C ASP A 264 -5.17 -59.05 -19.98
N ASP A 265 -5.81 -60.11 -19.51
CA ASP A 265 -6.67 -60.27 -18.35
C ASP A 265 -5.90 -60.01 -17.05
N TRP A 266 -6.38 -59.11 -16.18
CA TRP A 266 -5.97 -59.05 -14.77
C TRP A 266 -7.14 -58.59 -13.88
N ASP A 267 -7.49 -59.50 -12.96
CA ASP A 267 -8.42 -59.46 -11.80
C ASP A 267 -8.65 -58.09 -11.13
#